data_AF-A0A1F5BTR3-F1
#
_entry.id   AF-A0A1F5BTR3-F1
#
_cell.length_a   1.000
_cell.length_b   1.000
_cell.length_c   1.000
_cell.angle_alpha   90.00
_cell.angle_beta   90.00
_cell.angle_gamma   90.00
#
_symmetry.space_group_name_H-M   'P 1'
#
loop_
_entity.id
_entity.type
_entity.pdbx_description
1 polymer ?
#
loop_
_entity_poly.entity_id
_entity_poly.type
_entity_poly.pdbx_seq_one_letter_code
_entity_poly.pdbx_strand_id
1 'polypeptide(L)'
;MKDQLVLDLETQFEFAEVGGRDYVHLLKVSLVGVYSYLQDEFLSFEEHEIPKLEELLKNTDLIVGFNTKFFDYTVLQPYLKEVDLKKMRSCDIMEDATNVLGFRVSLDSVAKATLGTQKSGHGLDAIRYFREGNMDALRKYCLDDVRITRDVFEYGRHNGKILFVSRYQNESGVVPVTWKFNTAQKNSPASAASEADVMPEAVSSHRADVKTGNYSLF
;
A
#
# COMPACT_ATOMS: atom_id res chain seq x y z
N MET A 1 -1.96 20.33 -1.45
CA MET A 1 -1.17 19.22 -0.86
C MET A 1 -1.05 18.18 -1.95
N LYS A 2 0.13 17.63 -2.19
CA LYS A 2 0.27 16.55 -3.16
C LYS A 2 -0.14 15.23 -2.54
N ASP A 3 -0.70 14.37 -3.36
CA ASP A 3 -1.24 13.08 -2.97
C ASP A 3 -0.13 12.04 -2.77
N GLN A 4 -0.51 10.94 -2.14
CA GLN A 4 0.26 9.72 -2.04
C GLN A 4 -0.67 8.63 -2.55
N LEU A 5 -0.17 7.79 -3.43
CA LEU A 5 -0.98 6.78 -4.08
C LEU A 5 -0.45 5.40 -3.73
N VAL A 6 -1.36 4.44 -3.60
CA VAL A 6 -1.05 3.01 -3.76
C VAL A 6 -1.50 2.60 -5.15
N LEU A 7 -0.66 1.91 -5.91
CA LEU A 7 -0.92 1.56 -7.30
C LEU A 7 -0.65 0.08 -7.56
N ASP A 8 -1.55 -0.52 -8.34
CA ASP A 8 -1.39 -1.83 -8.97
C ASP A 8 -2.06 -1.79 -10.35
N LEU A 9 -1.62 -2.62 -11.29
CA LEU A 9 -2.28 -2.72 -12.60
C LEU A 9 -2.38 -4.16 -13.11
N GLU A 10 -3.38 -4.33 -13.96
CA GLU A 10 -3.62 -5.57 -14.71
C GLU A 10 -3.33 -5.37 -16.19
N THR A 11 -2.97 -6.46 -16.86
CA THR A 11 -2.57 -6.44 -18.27
C THR A 11 -3.62 -7.03 -19.20
N GLN A 12 -3.52 -6.71 -20.49
CA GLN A 12 -4.39 -7.31 -21.52
C GLN A 12 -3.85 -8.65 -22.02
N PHE A 13 -2.52 -8.78 -22.04
CA PHE A 13 -1.83 -9.96 -22.56
C PHE A 13 -0.98 -10.63 -21.47
N GLU A 14 -0.73 -11.92 -21.68
CA GLU A 14 0.23 -12.74 -20.95
C GLU A 14 1.63 -12.58 -21.57
N PHE A 15 2.67 -12.90 -20.80
CA PHE A 15 4.05 -12.92 -21.30
C PHE A 15 4.22 -13.80 -22.54
N ALA A 16 3.51 -14.94 -22.62
CA ALA A 16 3.60 -15.85 -23.75
C ALA A 16 3.11 -15.22 -25.07
N GLU A 17 2.17 -14.28 -25.00
CA GLU A 17 1.60 -13.62 -26.18
C GLU A 17 2.49 -12.51 -26.73
N VAL A 18 3.36 -11.93 -25.89
CA VAL A 18 4.25 -10.82 -26.27
C VAL A 18 5.69 -11.26 -26.53
N GLY A 19 5.96 -12.57 -26.53
CA GLY A 19 7.31 -13.12 -26.78
C GLY A 19 8.20 -13.21 -25.53
N GLY A 20 7.64 -13.09 -24.33
CA GLY A 20 8.33 -13.34 -23.06
C GLY A 20 8.57 -12.10 -22.21
N ARG A 21 9.38 -12.27 -21.15
CA ARG A 21 9.62 -11.26 -20.11
C ARG A 21 10.45 -10.06 -20.56
N ASP A 22 11.10 -10.14 -21.72
CA ASP A 22 11.86 -9.03 -22.27
C ASP A 22 10.95 -7.95 -22.90
N TYR A 23 9.66 -8.28 -23.09
CA TYR A 23 8.68 -7.43 -23.78
C TYR A 23 7.53 -6.97 -22.88
N VAL A 24 7.81 -6.71 -21.59
CA VAL A 24 6.80 -6.30 -20.59
C VAL A 24 5.93 -5.11 -21.06
N HIS A 25 6.52 -4.15 -21.75
CA HIS A 25 5.83 -2.96 -22.27
C HIS A 25 4.77 -3.28 -23.34
N LEU A 26 4.77 -4.48 -23.93
CA LEU A 26 3.79 -4.93 -24.92
C LEU A 26 2.55 -5.58 -24.28
N LEU A 27 2.55 -5.82 -22.96
CA LEU A 27 1.43 -6.49 -22.28
C LEU A 27 0.14 -5.65 -22.28
N LYS A 28 0.26 -4.33 -22.47
CA LYS A 28 -0.80 -3.31 -22.41
C LYS A 28 -1.56 -3.29 -21.09
N VAL A 29 -2.15 -2.14 -20.77
CA VAL A 29 -2.95 -1.96 -19.56
C VAL A 29 -4.39 -2.38 -19.82
N SER A 30 -4.95 -3.28 -19.01
CA SER A 30 -6.41 -3.52 -18.98
C SER A 30 -7.08 -2.60 -17.96
N LEU A 31 -6.52 -2.51 -16.76
CA LEU A 31 -7.02 -1.67 -15.67
C LEU A 31 -5.87 -1.24 -14.76
N VAL A 32 -5.91 -0.01 -14.26
CA VAL A 32 -5.08 0.46 -13.13
C VAL A 32 -5.96 0.70 -11.92
N GLY A 33 -5.61 0.09 -10.79
CA GLY A 33 -6.21 0.35 -9.49
C GLY A 33 -5.35 1.33 -8.71
N VAL A 34 -6.01 2.26 -8.01
CA VAL A 34 -5.34 3.27 -7.18
C VAL A 34 -6.08 3.43 -5.86
N TYR A 35 -5.35 3.62 -4.76
CA TYR A 35 -5.89 4.23 -3.55
C TYR A 35 -5.25 5.60 -3.36
N SER A 36 -6.07 6.63 -3.23
CA SER A 36 -5.65 8.01 -2.96
C SER A 36 -5.75 8.30 -1.48
N TYR A 37 -4.63 8.61 -0.82
CA TYR A 37 -4.64 9.01 0.59
C TYR A 37 -5.26 10.39 0.79
N LEU A 38 -5.17 11.29 -0.20
CA LEU A 38 -5.78 12.62 -0.14
C LEU A 38 -7.31 12.57 -0.25
N GLN A 39 -7.84 11.67 -1.08
CA GLN A 39 -9.28 11.50 -1.28
C GLN A 39 -9.89 10.47 -0.33
N ASP A 40 -9.06 9.64 0.31
CA ASP A 40 -9.47 8.47 1.09
C ASP A 40 -10.38 7.53 0.26
N GLU A 41 -10.00 7.30 -1.00
CA GLU A 41 -10.84 6.62 -1.98
C GLU A 41 -10.04 5.65 -2.85
N PHE A 42 -10.68 4.52 -3.19
CA PHE A 42 -10.22 3.59 -4.21
C PHE A 42 -10.77 4.00 -5.57
N LEU A 43 -9.88 4.21 -6.54
CA LEU A 43 -10.17 4.62 -7.89
C LEU A 43 -9.68 3.53 -8.86
N SER A 44 -10.33 3.40 -10.01
CA SER A 44 -9.88 2.51 -11.08
C SER A 44 -9.95 3.21 -12.43
N PHE A 45 -8.99 2.94 -13.29
CA PHE A 45 -8.89 3.54 -14.62
C PHE A 45 -8.72 2.44 -15.67
N GLU A 46 -9.63 2.35 -16.62
CA GLU A 46 -9.44 1.50 -17.80
C GLU A 46 -8.43 2.13 -18.77
N GLU A 47 -7.97 1.39 -19.77
CA GLU A 47 -6.96 1.84 -20.74
C GLU A 47 -7.28 3.22 -21.36
N HIS A 48 -8.55 3.47 -21.69
CA HIS A 48 -9.00 4.73 -22.29
C HIS A 48 -9.05 5.90 -21.29
N GLU A 49 -8.95 5.62 -19.98
CA GLU A 49 -9.02 6.59 -18.89
C GLU A 49 -7.64 6.96 -18.33
N ILE A 50 -6.56 6.37 -18.84
CA ILE A 50 -5.19 6.67 -18.41
C ILE A 50 -4.83 8.17 -18.49
N PRO A 51 -5.36 8.99 -19.43
CA PRO A 51 -5.16 10.43 -19.35
C PRO A 51 -5.67 11.06 -18.04
N LYS A 52 -6.74 10.54 -17.43
CA LYS A 52 -7.22 11.00 -16.11
C LYS A 52 -6.28 10.58 -14.99
N LEU A 53 -5.74 9.36 -15.06
CA LEU A 53 -4.72 8.88 -14.14
C LEU A 53 -3.45 9.75 -14.22
N GLU A 54 -3.03 10.16 -15.41
CA GLU A 54 -1.87 11.03 -15.60
C GLU A 54 -2.02 12.37 -14.85
N GLU A 55 -3.21 12.97 -14.87
CA GLU A 55 -3.49 14.19 -14.10
C GLU A 55 -3.39 13.99 -12.58
N LEU A 56 -3.80 12.81 -12.08
CA LEU A 56 -3.63 12.43 -10.68
C LEU A 56 -2.14 12.24 -10.34
N LEU A 57 -1.38 11.57 -11.22
CA LEU A 57 0.06 11.31 -11.04
C LEU A 57 0.88 12.60 -11.02
N LYS A 58 0.55 13.62 -11.84
CA LYS A 58 1.19 14.94 -11.80
C LYS A 58 1.15 15.59 -10.41
N ASN A 59 0.10 15.29 -9.65
CA ASN A 59 -0.13 15.83 -8.31
C ASN A 59 0.26 14.86 -7.19
N THR A 60 1.08 13.85 -7.49
CA THR A 60 1.49 12.80 -6.55
C THR A 60 2.96 12.96 -6.13
N ASP A 61 3.23 12.79 -4.83
CA ASP A 61 4.58 12.88 -4.23
C ASP A 61 5.16 11.52 -3.84
N LEU A 62 4.35 10.48 -3.77
CA LEU A 62 4.79 9.11 -3.48
C LEU A 62 3.84 8.13 -4.14
N ILE A 63 4.41 7.13 -4.81
CA ILE A 63 3.69 5.94 -5.23
C ILE A 63 4.17 4.76 -4.37
N VAL A 64 3.23 4.05 -3.77
CA VAL A 64 3.46 2.79 -3.07
C VAL A 64 2.95 1.67 -3.96
N GLY A 65 3.70 0.58 -4.06
CA GLY A 65 3.30 -0.54 -4.88
C GLY A 65 4.05 -1.83 -4.53
N PHE A 66 3.75 -2.90 -5.24
CA PHE A 66 4.39 -4.20 -5.06
C PHE A 66 4.95 -4.70 -6.39
N ASN A 67 6.29 -4.65 -6.57
CA ASN A 67 6.97 -4.88 -7.85
C ASN A 67 6.65 -3.84 -8.95
N THR A 68 6.10 -2.69 -8.54
CA THR A 68 5.61 -1.62 -9.41
C THR A 68 6.71 -0.94 -10.22
N LYS A 69 7.91 -0.75 -9.67
CA LYS A 69 9.00 -0.09 -10.42
C LYS A 69 9.46 -0.91 -11.62
N PHE A 70 9.48 -2.24 -11.47
CA PHE A 70 10.00 -3.15 -12.48
C PHE A 70 8.91 -3.57 -13.47
N PHE A 71 7.69 -3.78 -12.99
CA PHE A 71 6.59 -4.30 -13.79
C PHE A 71 5.63 -3.19 -14.23
N ASP A 72 4.81 -2.67 -13.32
CA ASP A 72 3.72 -1.74 -13.60
C ASP A 72 4.21 -0.51 -14.36
N TYR A 73 5.30 0.11 -13.93
CA TYR A 73 5.86 1.29 -14.61
C TYR A 73 6.27 0.98 -16.03
N THR A 74 6.81 -0.21 -16.30
CA THR A 74 7.21 -0.61 -17.65
C THR A 74 5.98 -0.78 -18.56
N VAL A 75 4.87 -1.26 -18.02
CA VAL A 75 3.60 -1.41 -18.76
C VAL A 75 2.88 -0.06 -18.95
N LEU A 76 2.87 0.79 -17.92
CA LEU A 76 2.10 2.03 -17.89
C LEU A 76 2.81 3.21 -18.58
N GLN A 77 4.15 3.29 -18.50
CA GLN A 77 4.91 4.43 -19.03
C GLN A 77 4.62 4.79 -20.50
N PRO A 78 4.39 3.84 -21.44
CA PRO A 78 4.05 4.17 -22.82
C PRO A 78 2.77 4.97 -23.00
N TYR A 79 1.88 4.96 -22.01
CA TYR A 79 0.61 5.70 -22.04
C TYR A 79 0.73 7.13 -21.53
N LEU A 80 1.82 7.46 -20.82
CA LEU A 80 2.03 8.75 -20.16
C LEU A 80 2.88 9.67 -21.04
N LYS A 81 2.46 10.93 -21.17
CA LYS A 81 3.10 11.93 -22.02
C LYS A 81 3.98 12.90 -21.24
N GLU A 82 3.57 13.22 -20.02
CA GLU A 82 4.15 14.28 -19.18
C GLU A 82 4.79 13.70 -17.91
N VAL A 83 4.32 12.55 -17.43
CA VAL A 83 4.86 11.90 -16.23
C VAL A 83 5.90 10.84 -16.58
N ASP A 84 7.11 11.01 -16.03
CA ASP A 84 8.16 9.99 -16.04
C ASP A 84 8.15 9.21 -14.72
N LEU A 85 7.57 8.01 -14.74
CA LEU A 85 7.38 7.16 -13.55
C LEU A 85 8.71 6.76 -12.91
N LYS A 86 9.79 6.65 -13.70
CA LYS A 86 11.12 6.33 -13.16
C LYS A 86 11.70 7.45 -12.29
N LYS A 87 11.24 8.69 -12.50
CA LYS A 87 11.62 9.84 -11.68
C LYS A 87 10.71 10.04 -10.48
N MET A 88 9.59 9.32 -10.40
CA MET A 88 8.68 9.41 -9.28
C MET A 88 9.27 8.74 -8.04
N ARG A 89 9.17 9.44 -6.92
CA ARG A 89 9.50 8.85 -5.62
C ARG A 89 8.54 7.71 -5.36
N SER A 90 9.10 6.53 -5.09
CA SER A 90 8.32 5.30 -5.00
C SER A 90 8.81 4.40 -3.86
N CYS A 91 7.86 3.81 -3.12
CA CYS A 91 8.10 2.71 -2.20
C CYS A 91 7.62 1.42 -2.88
N ASP A 92 8.56 0.54 -3.21
CA ASP A 92 8.25 -0.74 -3.82
C ASP A 92 8.52 -1.84 -2.77
N ILE A 93 7.43 -2.39 -2.24
CA ILE A 93 7.49 -3.33 -1.10
C ILE A 93 8.30 -4.57 -1.45
N MET A 94 8.17 -5.07 -2.68
CA MET A 94 8.90 -6.27 -3.10
C MET A 94 10.39 -5.96 -3.28
N GLU A 95 10.73 -4.81 -3.85
CA GLU A 95 12.12 -4.36 -3.98
C GLU A 95 12.78 -4.21 -2.60
N ASP A 96 12.13 -3.49 -1.69
CA ASP A 96 12.65 -3.27 -0.33
C ASP A 96 12.84 -4.59 0.42
N ALA A 97 11.87 -5.51 0.35
CA ALA A 97 12.00 -6.85 0.92
C ALA A 97 13.13 -7.65 0.26
N THR A 98 13.27 -7.58 -1.05
CA THR A 98 14.33 -8.30 -1.79
C THR A 98 15.72 -7.79 -1.41
N ASN A 99 15.88 -6.48 -1.18
CA ASN A 99 17.14 -5.89 -0.76
C ASN A 99 17.60 -6.39 0.62
N VAL A 100 16.66 -6.73 1.51
CA VAL A 100 16.95 -7.31 2.82
C VAL A 100 17.19 -8.82 2.74
N LEU A 101 16.35 -9.53 1.98
CA LEU A 101 16.30 -10.99 2.00
C LEU A 101 17.25 -11.65 0.99
N GLY A 102 17.63 -10.95 -0.07
CA GLY A 102 18.36 -11.50 -1.21
C GLY A 102 17.51 -12.34 -2.18
N PHE A 103 16.19 -12.42 -1.96
CA PHE A 103 15.25 -13.12 -2.84
C PHE A 103 13.87 -12.44 -2.84
N ARG A 104 13.10 -12.71 -3.90
CA ARG A 104 11.75 -12.15 -4.06
C ARG A 104 10.70 -12.90 -3.25
N VAL A 105 9.78 -12.15 -2.67
CA VAL A 105 8.56 -12.63 -1.98
C VAL A 105 7.31 -12.30 -2.79
N SER A 106 6.22 -13.04 -2.60
CA SER A 106 4.93 -12.71 -3.23
C SER A 106 4.08 -11.83 -2.32
N LEU A 107 3.18 -11.03 -2.90
CA LEU A 107 2.22 -10.23 -2.14
C LEU A 107 1.39 -11.13 -1.20
N ASP A 108 0.93 -12.29 -1.69
CA ASP A 108 0.18 -13.26 -0.89
C ASP A 108 0.97 -13.75 0.34
N SER A 109 2.27 -14.07 0.18
CA SER A 109 3.11 -14.51 1.29
C SER A 109 3.30 -13.42 2.35
N VAL A 110 3.38 -12.15 1.92
CA VAL A 110 3.54 -11.00 2.81
C VAL A 110 2.22 -10.69 3.50
N ALA A 111 1.12 -10.65 2.75
CA ALA A 111 -0.22 -10.42 3.26
C ALA A 111 -0.62 -11.46 4.30
N LYS A 112 -0.34 -12.73 4.04
CA LYS A 112 -0.65 -13.84 4.96
C LYS A 112 0.09 -13.70 6.27
N ALA A 113 1.39 -13.46 6.22
CA ALA A 113 2.21 -13.38 7.43
C ALA A 113 2.01 -12.06 8.18
N THR A 114 1.79 -10.95 7.47
CA THR A 114 1.72 -9.60 8.06
C THR A 114 0.32 -9.25 8.56
N LEU A 115 -0.71 -9.59 7.79
CA LEU A 115 -2.09 -9.15 8.01
C LEU A 115 -3.04 -10.31 8.35
N GLY A 116 -2.60 -11.57 8.23
CA GLY A 116 -3.48 -12.73 8.38
C GLY A 116 -4.51 -12.87 7.25
N THR A 117 -4.30 -12.21 6.11
CA THR A 117 -5.18 -12.25 4.94
C THR A 117 -4.49 -12.87 3.73
N GLN A 118 -5.24 -13.31 2.74
CA GLN A 118 -4.70 -13.91 1.51
C GLN A 118 -5.32 -13.25 0.29
N LYS A 119 -4.65 -13.37 -0.86
CA LYS A 119 -5.23 -12.96 -2.13
C LYS A 119 -6.47 -13.80 -2.44
N SER A 120 -7.48 -13.17 -3.01
CA SER A 120 -8.73 -13.81 -3.42
C SER A 120 -8.61 -14.58 -4.74
N GLY A 121 -7.54 -14.38 -5.52
CA GLY A 121 -7.30 -15.07 -6.78
C GLY A 121 -5.84 -15.00 -7.26
N HIS A 122 -5.62 -15.39 -8.52
CA HIS A 122 -4.31 -15.42 -9.18
C HIS A 122 -4.28 -14.49 -10.41
N GLY A 123 -3.11 -14.03 -10.83
CA GLY A 123 -2.99 -13.08 -11.95
C GLY A 123 -3.57 -13.58 -13.30
N LEU A 124 -3.66 -14.90 -13.50
CA LEU A 124 -4.35 -15.46 -14.68
C LEU A 124 -5.86 -15.24 -14.67
N ASP A 125 -6.46 -15.02 -13.49
CA ASP A 125 -7.88 -14.69 -13.37
C ASP A 125 -8.17 -13.29 -13.93
N ALA A 126 -7.28 -12.33 -13.73
CA ALA A 126 -7.44 -10.95 -14.23
C ALA A 126 -7.49 -10.91 -15.77
N ILE A 127 -6.56 -11.59 -16.43
CA ILE A 127 -6.52 -11.69 -17.90
C ILE A 127 -7.77 -12.41 -18.42
N ARG A 128 -8.24 -13.46 -17.72
CA ARG A 128 -9.51 -14.12 -18.06
C ARG A 128 -10.69 -13.15 -17.96
N TYR A 129 -10.83 -12.40 -16.86
CA TYR A 129 -11.91 -11.44 -16.69
C TYR A 129 -11.89 -10.36 -17.78
N PHE A 130 -10.71 -9.86 -18.16
CA PHE A 130 -10.58 -8.92 -19.27
C PHE A 130 -11.04 -9.51 -20.60
N ARG A 131 -10.57 -10.72 -20.95
CA ARG A 131 -10.95 -11.42 -22.20
C ARG A 131 -12.45 -11.72 -22.27
N GLU A 132 -13.08 -11.99 -21.14
CA GLU A 132 -14.52 -12.23 -21.03
C GLU A 132 -15.35 -10.93 -20.98
N GLY A 133 -14.71 -9.76 -20.91
CA GLY A 133 -15.38 -8.47 -20.74
C GLY A 133 -16.00 -8.28 -19.33
N ASN A 134 -15.62 -9.12 -18.36
CA ASN A 134 -16.11 -9.04 -16.98
C ASN A 134 -15.33 -7.99 -16.19
N MET A 135 -15.53 -6.71 -16.55
CA MET A 135 -14.79 -5.58 -15.98
C MET A 135 -15.04 -5.37 -14.49
N ASP A 136 -16.20 -5.79 -13.96
CA ASP A 136 -16.48 -5.69 -12.53
C ASP A 136 -15.64 -6.67 -11.70
N ALA A 137 -15.45 -7.90 -12.18
CA ALA A 137 -14.57 -8.87 -11.54
C ALA A 137 -13.11 -8.42 -11.63
N LEU A 138 -12.68 -7.90 -12.78
CA LEU A 138 -11.34 -7.34 -12.97
C LEU A 138 -11.08 -6.17 -12.01
N ARG A 139 -12.03 -5.23 -11.92
CA ARG A 139 -11.95 -4.08 -11.01
C ARG A 139 -11.88 -4.51 -9.55
N LYS A 140 -12.72 -5.45 -9.14
CA LYS A 140 -12.67 -6.00 -7.78
C LYS A 140 -11.31 -6.64 -7.48
N TYR A 141 -10.79 -7.44 -8.40
CA TYR A 141 -9.51 -8.13 -8.23
C TYR A 141 -8.35 -7.14 -8.06
N CYS A 142 -8.23 -6.17 -8.97
CA CYS A 142 -7.17 -5.16 -8.91
C CYS A 142 -7.27 -4.28 -7.65
N LEU A 143 -8.48 -3.83 -7.28
CA LEU A 143 -8.66 -3.03 -6.07
C LEU A 143 -8.42 -3.81 -4.78
N ASP A 144 -8.64 -5.13 -4.77
CA ASP A 144 -8.24 -5.99 -3.66
C ASP A 144 -6.72 -6.03 -3.49
N ASP A 145 -5.96 -6.09 -4.59
CA ASP A 145 -4.49 -6.03 -4.55
C ASP A 145 -3.96 -4.66 -4.11
N VAL A 146 -4.57 -3.57 -4.58
CA VAL A 146 -4.27 -2.21 -4.08
C VAL A 146 -4.53 -2.12 -2.58
N ARG A 147 -5.67 -2.64 -2.10
CA ARG A 147 -6.03 -2.64 -0.67
C ARG A 147 -5.02 -3.43 0.15
N ILE A 148 -4.66 -4.63 -0.27
CA ILE A 148 -3.66 -5.46 0.44
C ILE A 148 -2.31 -4.73 0.47
N THR A 149 -1.88 -4.16 -0.66
CA THR A 149 -0.63 -3.40 -0.75
C THR A 149 -0.62 -2.20 0.19
N ARG A 150 -1.72 -1.44 0.24
CA ARG A 150 -1.94 -0.33 1.18
C ARG A 150 -1.81 -0.81 2.62
N ASP A 151 -2.53 -1.88 2.97
CA ASP A 151 -2.59 -2.38 4.35
C ASP A 151 -1.22 -2.91 4.81
N VAL A 152 -0.45 -3.56 3.92
CA VAL A 152 0.94 -3.98 4.20
C VAL A 152 1.84 -2.77 4.40
N PHE A 153 1.74 -1.76 3.53
CA PHE A 153 2.51 -0.53 3.67
C PHE A 153 2.23 0.17 5.00
N GLU A 154 0.95 0.33 5.35
CA GLU A 154 0.52 0.94 6.60
C GLU A 154 1.00 0.15 7.82
N TYR A 155 0.90 -1.17 7.79
CA TYR A 155 1.46 -2.01 8.84
C TYR A 155 2.97 -1.80 8.99
N GLY A 156 3.72 -1.86 7.88
CA GLY A 156 5.16 -1.70 7.88
C GLY A 156 5.59 -0.33 8.40
N ARG A 157 4.89 0.73 7.99
CA ARG A 157 5.09 2.11 8.43
C ARG A 157 4.89 2.27 9.94
N HIS A 158 3.85 1.66 10.50
CA HIS A 158 3.55 1.77 11.93
C HIS A 158 4.43 0.86 12.81
N ASN A 159 4.81 -0.32 12.32
CA ASN A 159 5.49 -1.33 13.12
C ASN A 159 7.00 -1.42 12.85
N GLY A 160 7.51 -0.71 11.85
CA GLY A 160 8.92 -0.77 11.42
C GLY A 160 9.33 -2.11 10.82
N LYS A 161 8.37 -2.98 10.48
CA LYS A 161 8.62 -4.31 9.89
C LYS A 161 7.39 -4.84 9.15
N ILE A 162 7.63 -5.72 8.20
CA ILE A 162 6.64 -6.63 7.61
C ILE A 162 7.09 -8.08 7.83
N LEU A 163 6.17 -9.02 7.61
CA LEU A 163 6.42 -10.45 7.73
C LEU A 163 6.18 -11.13 6.38
N PHE A 164 6.79 -12.30 6.16
CA PHE A 164 6.51 -13.14 5.00
C PHE A 164 6.58 -14.62 5.36
N VAL A 165 5.82 -15.46 4.66
CA VAL A 165 5.93 -16.91 4.80
C VAL A 165 7.15 -17.41 4.02
N SER A 166 8.11 -18.04 4.70
CA SER A 166 9.24 -18.67 4.02
C SER A 166 8.78 -19.91 3.24
N ARG A 167 9.30 -20.10 2.03
CA ARG A 167 9.05 -21.33 1.25
C ARG A 167 9.83 -22.54 1.77
N TYR A 168 10.86 -22.31 2.57
CA TYR A 168 11.77 -23.35 3.05
C TYR A 168 11.57 -23.70 4.52
N GLN A 169 10.90 -22.84 5.28
CA GLN A 169 10.66 -23.01 6.70
C GLN A 169 9.20 -22.73 6.97
N ASN A 170 8.57 -23.53 7.83
CA ASN A 170 7.16 -23.37 8.21
C ASN A 170 6.95 -22.16 9.17
N GLU A 171 7.88 -21.20 9.13
CA GLU A 171 7.97 -20.04 10.02
C GLU A 171 7.93 -18.76 9.18
N SER A 172 7.40 -17.69 9.78
CA SER A 172 7.37 -16.37 9.14
C SER A 172 8.71 -15.66 9.35
N GLY A 173 9.31 -15.19 8.27
CA GLY A 173 10.48 -14.32 8.31
C GLY A 173 10.08 -12.84 8.54
N VAL A 174 11.03 -12.03 9.00
CA VAL A 174 10.83 -10.60 9.28
C VAL A 174 11.65 -9.77 8.31
N VAL A 175 11.05 -8.70 7.78
CA VAL A 175 11.74 -7.67 6.99
C VAL A 175 11.59 -6.34 7.72
N PRO A 176 12.65 -5.77 8.31
CA PRO A 176 12.61 -4.42 8.86
C PRO A 176 12.42 -3.38 7.75
N VAL A 177 11.61 -2.36 8.02
CA VAL A 177 11.31 -1.27 7.06
C VAL A 177 11.27 0.09 7.75
N THR A 178 11.55 1.16 7.00
CA THR A 178 11.61 2.54 7.52
C THR A 178 10.77 3.51 6.68
N TRP A 179 9.67 3.02 6.10
CA TRP A 179 8.79 3.78 5.21
C TRP A 179 8.15 4.98 5.91
N LYS A 180 8.04 6.11 5.20
CA LYS A 180 7.45 7.35 5.71
C LYS A 180 6.66 8.06 4.62
N PHE A 181 5.61 8.75 5.05
CA PHE A 181 4.97 9.78 4.24
C PHE A 181 5.75 11.08 4.30
N ASN A 182 5.77 11.84 3.21
CA ASN A 182 6.03 13.27 3.35
C ASN A 182 4.74 13.91 3.83
N THR A 183 4.67 14.21 5.11
CA THR A 183 3.79 15.29 5.55
C THR A 183 4.39 16.58 5.01
N ALA A 184 3.76 17.20 4.01
CA ALA A 184 3.98 18.63 3.80
C ALA A 184 3.75 19.29 5.17
N GLN A 185 4.76 20.00 5.68
CA GLN A 185 4.69 20.65 6.99
C GLN A 185 3.39 21.47 7.06
N LYS A 186 2.46 21.08 7.95
CA LYS A 186 1.47 22.03 8.42
C LYS A 186 2.25 23.06 9.22
N ASN A 187 2.57 24.20 8.60
CA ASN A 187 2.82 25.42 9.37
C ASN A 187 1.49 25.78 10.03
N SER A 188 1.26 25.21 11.22
CA SER A 188 0.23 25.71 12.11
C SER A 188 0.77 27.01 12.70
N PRO A 189 0.04 28.14 12.65
CA PRO A 189 0.45 29.32 13.38
C PRO A 189 0.53 28.96 14.86
N ALA A 190 1.64 29.33 15.50
CA ALA A 190 1.83 29.15 16.93
C ALA A 190 0.65 29.78 17.67
N SER A 191 -0.12 28.98 18.39
CA SER A 191 -1.04 29.52 19.39
C SER A 191 -0.20 30.04 20.54
N ALA A 192 -0.08 31.37 20.61
CA ALA A 192 0.32 32.04 21.84
C ALA A 192 -0.69 31.66 22.93
N ALA A 193 -0.22 30.94 23.95
CA ALA A 193 -0.88 30.84 25.25
C ALA A 193 0.19 31.07 26.31
N SER A 194 -0.11 32.04 27.16
CA SER A 194 0.70 32.71 28.15
C SER A 194 1.16 31.80 29.30
N GLU A 195 2.39 32.06 29.77
CA GLU A 195 2.83 31.73 31.12
C GLU A 195 1.98 32.47 32.16
N ALA A 196 1.31 31.71 33.03
CA ALA A 196 0.96 32.12 34.39
C ALA A 196 0.47 30.87 35.16
N ASP A 197 1.36 30.24 35.92
CA ASP A 197 1.31 30.17 37.39
C ASP A 197 1.95 28.89 37.95
N VAL A 198 2.83 29.15 38.92
CA VAL A 198 3.71 28.22 39.63
C VAL A 198 3.13 27.99 41.04
N MET A 199 2.72 26.74 41.32
CA MET A 199 2.81 25.98 42.60
C MET A 199 2.10 26.53 43.88
N PRO A 200 1.98 25.75 45.01
CA PRO A 200 2.42 24.38 45.30
C PRO A 200 1.36 23.44 45.95
N GLU A 201 1.82 22.20 46.18
CA GLU A 201 1.22 21.08 46.89
C GLU A 201 0.73 21.38 48.33
N ALA A 202 -0.28 20.62 48.77
CA ALA A 202 -0.51 20.32 50.19
C ALA A 202 -0.99 18.87 50.38
N VAL A 203 -0.29 18.20 51.29
CA VAL A 203 -0.50 16.84 51.82
C VAL A 203 -1.66 16.83 52.82
N SER A 204 -2.52 15.80 52.80
CA SER A 204 -3.08 15.26 54.05
C SER A 204 -3.71 13.86 53.89
N SER A 205 -3.32 13.03 54.84
CA SER A 205 -3.84 11.73 55.29
C SER A 205 -5.37 11.57 55.31
N HIS A 206 -5.85 10.32 55.14
CA HIS A 206 -6.57 9.54 56.18
C HIS A 206 -6.78 8.07 55.74
N ARG A 207 -6.47 7.14 56.65
CA ARG A 207 -6.86 5.72 56.62
C ARG A 207 -8.31 5.57 57.09
N ALA A 208 -9.08 4.66 56.48
CA ALA A 208 -10.02 3.76 57.18
C ALA A 208 -10.56 2.65 56.25
N ASP A 209 -10.05 1.46 56.49
CA ASP A 209 -10.66 0.12 56.47
C ASP A 209 -12.15 -0.15 56.10
N VAL A 210 -12.29 -1.26 55.35
CA VAL A 210 -13.18 -2.44 55.55
C VAL A 210 -14.49 -2.60 54.72
N LYS A 211 -14.62 -3.85 54.23
CA LYS A 211 -15.80 -4.70 53.90
C LYS A 211 -16.23 -4.89 52.43
N THR A 212 -15.81 -6.05 51.89
CA THR A 212 -16.62 -7.15 51.32
C THR A 212 -17.77 -6.83 50.36
N GLY A 213 -17.70 -7.42 49.16
CA GLY A 213 -18.85 -7.64 48.28
C GLY A 213 -18.50 -8.39 46.99
N ASN A 214 -18.62 -9.72 47.03
CA ASN A 214 -18.77 -10.58 45.84
C ASN A 214 -20.00 -10.14 45.01
N TYR A 215 -19.95 -10.35 43.69
CA TYR A 215 -20.96 -10.93 42.76
C TYR A 215 -20.57 -10.51 41.33
N SER A 216 -20.04 -11.43 40.52
CA SER A 216 -20.77 -12.21 39.50
C SER A 216 -20.92 -11.51 38.14
N LEU A 217 -20.13 -12.01 37.19
CA LEU A 217 -20.44 -12.32 35.79
C LEU A 217 -21.76 -11.77 35.22
N PHE A 218 -21.61 -10.87 34.25
CA PHE A 218 -22.23 -10.96 32.92
C PHE A 218 -21.17 -10.62 31.87
#